data_AF-A0A3N4UQW0-F1
#
_entry.id   AF-A0A3N4UQW0-F1
#
_cell.length_a   1.000
_cell.length_b   1.000
_cell.length_c   1.000
_cell.angle_alpha   90.00
_cell.angle_beta   90.00
_cell.angle_gamma   90.00
#
_symmetry.space_group_name_H-M   'P 1'
#
loop_
_entity.id
_entity.type
_entity.pdbx_description
1 polymer ?
#
loop_
_entity_poly.entity_id
_entity_poly.type
_entity_poly.pdbx_seq_one_letter_code
_entity_poly.pdbx_strand_id
1 'polypeptide(L)'
;MSTSSPVRIHSQLHIARVVLEAVTPLSISTGSPDGVFDSALVRDANDLPAIPATSLAGVLRNLYTQQHRVEAAQRLFGYQDGDDGAASRLHVGWGHLLDSRGRAACGLLLGREAQRLRDDPLLADARAQQDQPTLRNRVRLTHRGAAADTGKFDRTVLPAGHRFAVELRLWTAPDETDDLWQSLLSLLGHPGLRLGGGVRAGLGRMCCIRLHTGRFDLRQPAQAQALARLGADPSATQGLDARPIPQFPVAHWLDSTLRLDARPMPQFPGVDRLDSTLSLDAHNLWRIGQGDVAIGNIGPDDKTPDLLPVTERRVVWNNGRGQVNAQRELLLPATSLKGVLAHRMAFHARRFAGRWADQEHARDRDGHPIPPPEVLALFGQIKDKAEAGQAPQGWAGCLFIDDTYLPIHQSARLMHNSIDRFTGGVREHMLFEEENVYGGQAAVHLSIDLLRLKWAASVHGTTVAAIQKAFVAALRDLGEGRLALGARSTSGNGFFRADIPPELTTAWPEPASPQLEAA
;
A
#
# COMPACT_ATOMS: atom_id res chain seq x y z
N MET A 1 19.04 13.69 47.38
CA MET A 1 17.66 13.26 47.64
C MET A 1 16.95 13.21 46.29
N SER A 2 16.83 12.00 45.74
CA SER A 2 16.13 11.75 44.48
C SER A 2 14.65 11.95 44.73
N THR A 3 14.07 13.04 44.24
CA THR A 3 12.63 13.26 44.24
C THR A 3 12.02 12.23 43.29
N SER A 4 11.49 11.14 43.85
CA SER A 4 10.65 10.21 43.11
C SER A 4 9.46 10.98 42.54
N SER A 5 9.41 11.15 41.22
CA SER A 5 8.20 11.61 40.55
C SER A 5 7.02 10.74 41.02
N PRO A 6 5.87 11.33 41.39
CA PRO A 6 4.74 10.57 41.89
C PRO A 6 4.33 9.51 40.86
N VAL A 7 4.10 8.27 41.32
CA VAL A 7 3.60 7.18 40.47
C VAL A 7 2.24 7.60 39.92
N ARG A 8 2.19 7.99 38.65
CA ARG A 8 0.95 8.40 37.97
C ARG A 8 0.06 7.17 37.79
N ILE A 9 -1.11 7.17 38.41
CA ILE A 9 -2.06 6.04 38.33
C ILE A 9 -2.84 6.14 37.01
N HIS A 10 -2.61 5.20 36.10
CA HIS A 10 -3.40 5.07 34.87
C HIS A 10 -4.61 4.18 35.13
N SER A 11 -5.79 4.76 35.35
CA SER A 11 -7.02 4.02 35.68
C SER A 11 -8.10 4.08 34.62
N GLN A 12 -7.88 4.88 33.56
CA GLN A 12 -8.81 4.99 32.45
C GLN A 12 -8.30 4.17 31.27
N LEU A 13 -9.20 3.36 30.72
CA LEU A 13 -8.96 2.48 29.60
C LEU A 13 -9.74 2.96 28.39
N HIS A 14 -9.03 3.32 27.33
CA HIS A 14 -9.60 3.53 26.00
C HIS A 14 -9.50 2.24 25.20
N ILE A 15 -10.57 1.89 24.50
CA ILE A 15 -10.63 0.72 23.60
C ILE A 15 -11.08 1.19 22.23
N ALA A 16 -10.41 0.73 21.17
CA ALA A 16 -10.89 0.82 19.81
C ALA A 16 -10.94 -0.56 19.16
N ARG A 17 -12.10 -0.93 18.62
CA ARG A 17 -12.28 -2.10 17.76
C ARG A 17 -12.36 -1.64 16.33
N VAL A 18 -11.39 -2.08 15.53
CA VAL A 18 -11.13 -1.59 14.19
C VAL A 18 -11.28 -2.73 13.20
N VAL A 19 -11.97 -2.47 12.09
CA VAL A 19 -11.88 -3.34 10.91
C VAL A 19 -11.04 -2.64 9.85
N LEU A 20 -9.96 -3.30 9.47
CA LEU A 20 -9.05 -2.89 8.40
C LEU A 20 -9.32 -3.72 7.15
N GLU A 21 -9.45 -3.08 6.00
CA GLU A 21 -9.53 -3.73 4.69
C GLU A 21 -8.19 -3.57 3.96
N ALA A 22 -7.66 -4.68 3.44
CA ALA A 22 -6.47 -4.67 2.59
C ALA A 22 -6.85 -4.21 1.18
N VAL A 23 -6.80 -2.90 0.91
CA VAL A 23 -7.15 -2.30 -0.39
C VAL A 23 -6.29 -2.83 -1.54
N THR A 24 -5.04 -3.17 -1.22
CA THR A 24 -4.07 -3.79 -2.13
C THR A 24 -3.58 -5.11 -1.53
N PRO A 25 -2.98 -6.03 -2.31
CA PRO A 25 -2.58 -7.34 -1.79
C PRO A 25 -1.61 -7.22 -0.61
N LEU A 26 -1.77 -8.09 0.37
CA LEU A 26 -1.03 -8.06 1.63
C LEU A 26 0.08 -9.12 1.63
N SER A 27 1.30 -8.76 2.01
CA SER A 27 2.40 -9.73 2.14
C SER A 27 3.12 -9.56 3.48
N ILE A 28 2.59 -10.14 4.55
CA ILE A 28 3.29 -10.19 5.83
C ILE A 28 3.99 -11.53 5.92
N SER A 29 5.32 -11.53 5.78
CA SER A 29 6.13 -12.74 5.73
C SER A 29 6.53 -13.24 7.12
N THR A 30 6.66 -14.57 7.29
CA THR A 30 7.23 -15.21 8.49
C THR A 30 8.74 -14.99 8.62
N GLY A 31 9.40 -14.50 7.56
CA GLY A 31 10.85 -14.28 7.52
C GLY A 31 11.67 -15.53 7.20
N SER A 32 11.03 -16.70 7.10
CA SER A 32 11.64 -17.93 6.61
C SER A 32 10.98 -18.35 5.29
N PRO A 33 11.74 -18.76 4.27
CA PRO A 33 11.17 -19.35 3.06
C PRO A 33 10.62 -20.75 3.37
N ASP A 34 9.49 -21.12 2.76
CA ASP A 34 8.85 -22.44 2.95
C ASP A 34 9.50 -23.52 2.05
N GLY A 35 10.81 -23.43 1.84
CA GLY A 35 11.60 -24.38 1.02
C GLY A 35 11.41 -24.25 -0.50
N VAL A 36 10.17 -24.07 -0.98
CA VAL A 36 9.81 -23.90 -2.40
C VAL A 36 9.61 -22.44 -2.80
N PHE A 37 9.18 -21.59 -1.86
CA PHE A 37 8.85 -20.20 -2.12
C PHE A 37 9.72 -19.23 -1.32
N ASP A 38 10.04 -18.08 -1.92
CA ASP A 38 10.86 -17.01 -1.33
C ASP A 38 10.27 -16.43 -0.03
N SER A 39 8.95 -16.54 0.18
CA SER A 39 8.28 -16.05 1.39
C SER A 39 6.96 -16.75 1.67
N ALA A 40 6.73 -17.12 2.92
CA ALA A 40 5.44 -17.60 3.43
C ALA A 40 4.67 -16.48 4.16
N LEU A 41 3.33 -16.47 4.05
CA LEU A 41 2.50 -15.54 4.82
C LEU A 41 2.41 -15.96 6.29
N VAL A 42 2.38 -15.00 7.20
CA VAL A 42 2.08 -15.26 8.61
C VAL A 42 0.64 -15.74 8.75
N ARG A 43 0.47 -16.86 9.47
CA ARG A 43 -0.82 -17.50 9.74
C ARG A 43 -1.08 -17.61 11.25
N ASP A 44 -2.34 -17.70 11.63
CA ASP A 44 -2.78 -17.97 13.00
C ASP A 44 -2.89 -19.49 13.27
N ALA A 45 -3.39 -19.85 14.45
CA ALA A 45 -3.57 -21.25 14.85
C ALA A 45 -4.65 -22.01 14.04
N ASN A 46 -5.42 -21.33 13.19
CA ASN A 46 -6.40 -21.93 12.28
C ASN A 46 -5.87 -22.05 10.84
N ASP A 47 -4.58 -21.80 10.64
CA ASP A 47 -3.92 -21.65 9.34
C ASP A 47 -4.45 -20.48 8.51
N LEU A 48 -5.07 -19.47 9.13
CA LEU A 48 -5.58 -18.30 8.42
C LEU A 48 -4.51 -17.20 8.38
N PRO A 49 -4.32 -16.53 7.23
CA PRO A 49 -3.47 -15.35 7.14
C PRO A 49 -3.91 -14.30 8.17
N ALA A 50 -2.94 -13.67 8.83
CA ALA A 50 -3.21 -12.75 9.92
C ALA A 50 -2.28 -11.54 9.93
N ILE A 51 -2.65 -10.51 10.69
CA ILE A 51 -1.80 -9.36 10.95
C ILE A 51 -1.20 -9.51 12.36
N PRO A 52 0.12 -9.74 12.47
CA PRO A 52 0.78 -9.73 13.77
C PRO A 52 0.63 -8.38 14.45
N ALA A 53 0.38 -8.40 15.76
CA ALA A 53 0.28 -7.20 16.58
C ALA A 53 1.53 -6.29 16.43
N THR A 54 2.71 -6.90 16.37
CA THR A 54 4.00 -6.21 16.20
C THR A 54 4.13 -5.50 14.86
N SER A 55 3.59 -6.08 13.78
CA SER A 55 3.59 -5.48 12.45
C SER A 55 2.75 -4.21 12.41
N LEU A 56 1.55 -4.25 12.99
CA LEU A 56 0.69 -3.06 13.07
C LEU A 56 1.26 -2.02 14.04
N ALA A 57 1.70 -2.44 15.23
CA ALA A 57 2.30 -1.55 16.22
C ALA A 57 3.53 -0.83 15.68
N GLY A 58 4.40 -1.52 14.94
CA GLY A 58 5.58 -0.93 14.31
C GLY A 58 5.23 0.13 13.26
N VAL A 59 4.20 -0.11 12.44
CA VAL A 59 3.74 0.86 11.44
C VAL A 59 3.08 2.06 12.10
N LEU A 60 2.19 1.85 13.08
CA LEU A 60 1.59 2.94 13.84
C LEU A 60 2.64 3.78 14.56
N ARG A 61 3.63 3.14 15.20
CA ARG A 61 4.76 3.82 15.85
C ARG A 61 5.55 4.68 14.86
N ASN A 62 5.87 4.14 13.69
CA ASN A 62 6.62 4.86 12.66
C ASN A 62 5.84 6.07 12.13
N LEU A 63 4.54 5.93 11.88
CA LEU A 63 3.69 7.04 11.44
C LEU A 63 3.55 8.10 12.54
N TYR A 64 3.33 7.67 13.78
CA TYR A 64 3.26 8.57 14.93
C TYR A 64 4.58 9.35 15.12
N THR A 65 5.73 8.69 14.96
CA THR A 65 7.07 9.31 15.04
C THR A 65 7.34 10.29 13.88
N GLN A 66 6.62 10.18 12.76
CA GLN A 66 6.77 11.13 11.65
C GLN A 66 5.93 12.39 11.87
N GLN A 67 4.76 12.27 12.51
CA GLN A 67 3.88 13.40 12.80
C GLN A 67 4.26 14.11 14.11
N HIS A 68 4.81 13.36 15.07
CA HIS A 68 5.22 13.84 16.39
C HIS A 68 6.72 13.59 16.60
N ARG A 69 7.26 13.97 17.76
CA ARG A 69 8.67 13.72 18.07
C ARG A 69 8.90 12.27 18.53
N VAL A 70 10.16 11.84 18.46
CA VAL A 70 10.58 10.49 18.90
C VAL A 70 10.22 10.26 20.36
N GLU A 71 10.36 11.26 21.22
CA GLU A 71 10.06 11.17 22.65
C GLU A 71 8.57 10.90 22.90
N ALA A 72 7.68 11.54 22.13
CA ALA A 72 6.24 11.30 22.22
C ALA A 72 5.89 9.85 21.82
N ALA A 73 6.51 9.35 20.75
CA ALA A 73 6.34 7.96 20.33
C ALA A 73 6.86 6.96 21.37
N GLN A 74 7.99 7.25 22.01
CA GLN A 74 8.56 6.40 23.08
C GLN A 74 7.64 6.34 24.31
N ARG A 75 6.97 7.44 24.68
CA ARG A 75 5.99 7.45 25.79
C ARG A 75 4.78 6.56 25.52
N LEU A 76 4.31 6.50 24.26
CA LEU A 76 3.12 5.75 23.89
C LEU A 76 3.40 4.28 23.61
N PHE A 77 4.40 4.00 22.78
CA PHE A 77 4.75 2.66 22.29
C PHE A 77 5.83 1.96 23.10
N GLY A 78 6.41 2.64 24.10
CA GLY A 78 7.53 2.16 24.87
C GLY A 78 8.86 2.19 24.10
N TYR A 79 9.96 1.94 24.80
CA TYR A 79 11.29 1.82 24.23
C TYR A 79 12.16 0.92 25.10
N GLN A 80 13.24 0.43 24.51
CA GLN A 80 14.30 -0.29 25.19
C GLN A 80 15.62 0.14 24.56
N ASP A 81 16.53 0.64 25.39
CA ASP A 81 17.89 1.03 25.02
C ASP A 81 18.87 0.50 26.07
N GLY A 82 19.48 -0.65 25.78
CA GLY A 82 20.26 -1.40 26.76
C GLY A 82 19.42 -1.80 27.98
N ASP A 83 19.85 -1.31 29.15
CA ASP A 83 19.21 -1.54 30.45
C ASP A 83 18.12 -0.50 30.79
N ASP A 84 18.00 0.58 30.01
CA ASP A 84 16.94 1.57 30.16
C ASP A 84 15.76 1.24 29.26
N GLY A 85 14.55 1.54 29.72
CA GLY A 85 13.35 1.25 28.96
C GLY A 85 12.08 1.62 29.68
N ALA A 86 11.03 1.82 28.88
CA ALA A 86 9.68 2.05 29.37
C ALA A 86 8.72 1.12 28.63
N ALA A 87 7.82 0.49 29.39
CA ALA A 87 6.77 -0.35 28.83
C ALA A 87 5.80 0.46 27.98
N SER A 88 5.25 -0.17 26.94
CA SER A 88 4.22 0.44 26.09
C SER A 88 2.93 0.68 26.87
N ARG A 89 2.34 1.87 26.71
CA ARG A 89 0.99 2.19 27.21
C ARG A 89 -0.10 1.71 26.25
N LEU A 90 0.24 1.61 24.97
CA LEU A 90 -0.62 1.08 23.93
C LEU A 90 -0.45 -0.43 23.81
N HIS A 91 -1.56 -1.16 23.89
CA HIS A 91 -1.64 -2.56 23.56
C HIS A 91 -2.33 -2.73 22.20
N VAL A 92 -1.66 -3.41 21.28
CA VAL A 92 -2.18 -3.72 19.94
C VAL A 92 -2.52 -5.20 19.90
N GLY A 93 -3.76 -5.54 19.59
CA GLY A 93 -4.22 -6.91 19.45
C GLY A 93 -3.76 -7.58 18.16
N TRP A 94 -3.88 -8.90 18.11
CA TRP A 94 -3.71 -9.68 16.88
C TRP A 94 -4.80 -9.32 15.87
N GLY A 95 -4.45 -9.21 14.59
CA GLY A 95 -5.42 -8.96 13.53
C GLY A 95 -5.99 -10.24 12.98
N HIS A 96 -7.26 -10.48 13.32
CA HIS A 96 -8.00 -11.69 12.95
C HIS A 96 -8.70 -11.50 11.61
N LEU A 97 -8.56 -12.48 10.71
CA LEU A 97 -9.27 -12.48 9.43
C LEU A 97 -10.80 -12.54 9.65
N LEU A 98 -11.55 -11.79 8.86
CA LEU A 98 -13.01 -11.84 8.85
C LEU A 98 -13.54 -12.86 7.86
N ASP A 99 -14.61 -13.55 8.25
CA ASP A 99 -15.40 -14.43 7.39
C ASP A 99 -16.28 -13.61 6.41
N SER A 100 -16.94 -14.29 5.46
CA SER A 100 -17.85 -13.66 4.48
C SER A 100 -18.97 -12.83 5.09
N ARG A 101 -19.27 -12.98 6.39
CA ARG A 101 -20.31 -12.25 7.13
C ARG A 101 -19.73 -11.15 8.03
N GLY A 102 -18.42 -10.89 7.96
CA GLY A 102 -17.76 -9.84 8.73
C GLY A 102 -17.50 -10.20 10.21
N ARG A 103 -17.50 -11.48 10.56
CA ARG A 103 -17.14 -11.96 11.91
C ARG A 103 -15.70 -12.45 11.94
N ALA A 104 -14.95 -12.13 12.99
CA ALA A 104 -13.57 -12.56 13.12
C ALA A 104 -13.47 -14.08 13.34
N ALA A 105 -12.42 -14.68 12.81
CA ALA A 105 -11.95 -16.00 13.21
C ALA A 105 -11.00 -15.82 14.40
N CYS A 106 -11.56 -15.60 15.60
CA CYS A 106 -10.78 -15.42 16.83
C CYS A 106 -10.73 -16.72 17.65
N GLY A 107 -9.56 -17.01 18.22
CA GLY A 107 -9.31 -18.25 18.94
C GLY A 107 -9.20 -19.47 18.02
N LEU A 108 -9.09 -20.66 18.59
CA LEU A 108 -9.03 -21.91 17.83
C LEU A 108 -10.45 -22.39 17.50
N LEU A 109 -10.79 -22.44 16.22
CA LEU A 109 -12.12 -22.85 15.75
C LEU A 109 -12.23 -24.38 15.76
N LEU A 110 -12.88 -24.90 16.81
CA LEU A 110 -13.06 -26.35 17.04
C LEU A 110 -14.52 -26.77 16.97
N GLY A 111 -14.75 -28.08 16.85
CA GLY A 111 -16.08 -28.68 16.89
C GLY A 111 -16.99 -28.13 15.77
N ARG A 112 -18.14 -27.57 16.13
CA ARG A 112 -19.09 -26.98 15.17
C ARG A 112 -18.50 -25.76 14.44
N GLU A 113 -17.66 -24.96 15.11
CA GLU A 113 -17.01 -23.80 14.49
C GLU A 113 -15.93 -24.21 13.47
N ALA A 114 -15.40 -25.44 13.54
CA ALA A 114 -14.46 -25.93 12.53
C ALA A 114 -15.11 -26.08 11.14
N GLN A 115 -16.44 -26.26 11.08
CA GLN A 115 -17.17 -26.27 9.81
C GLN A 115 -17.11 -24.90 9.12
N ARG A 116 -17.11 -23.81 9.89
CA ARG A 116 -16.98 -22.44 9.38
C ARG A 116 -15.71 -22.23 8.56
N LEU A 117 -14.60 -22.90 8.91
CA LEU A 117 -13.35 -22.81 8.14
C LEU A 117 -13.46 -23.40 6.73
N ARG A 118 -14.39 -24.32 6.50
CA ARG A 118 -14.61 -24.98 5.19
C ARG A 118 -15.79 -24.38 4.44
N ASP A 119 -16.86 -24.06 5.16
CA ASP A 119 -18.13 -23.62 4.57
C ASP A 119 -18.13 -22.13 4.25
N ASP A 120 -17.31 -21.33 4.95
CA ASP A 120 -17.15 -19.91 4.61
C ASP A 120 -16.20 -19.75 3.42
N PRO A 121 -16.65 -19.10 2.33
CA PRO A 121 -15.86 -19.03 1.10
C PRO A 121 -14.58 -18.21 1.25
N LEU A 122 -14.53 -17.21 2.16
CA LEU A 122 -13.33 -16.41 2.36
C LEU A 122 -12.29 -17.16 3.21
N LEU A 123 -12.75 -17.80 4.29
CA LEU A 123 -11.84 -18.58 5.15
C LEU A 123 -11.27 -19.79 4.39
N ALA A 124 -12.11 -20.47 3.60
CA ALA A 124 -11.68 -21.59 2.79
C ALA A 124 -10.64 -21.18 1.72
N ASP A 125 -10.88 -20.09 0.98
CA ASP A 125 -9.92 -19.57 -0.01
C ASP A 125 -8.61 -19.14 0.65
N ALA A 126 -8.68 -18.43 1.78
CA ALA A 126 -7.48 -17.98 2.50
C ALA A 126 -6.64 -19.14 3.10
N ARG A 127 -7.28 -20.25 3.52
CA ARG A 127 -6.56 -21.47 3.93
C ARG A 127 -5.93 -22.18 2.73
N ALA A 128 -6.66 -22.31 1.62
CA ALA A 128 -6.16 -22.97 0.41
C ALA A 128 -4.86 -22.32 -0.13
N GLN A 129 -4.65 -21.03 0.14
CA GLN A 129 -3.41 -20.32 -0.21
C GLN A 129 -2.16 -20.83 0.53
N GLN A 130 -2.28 -21.73 1.50
CA GLN A 130 -1.13 -22.40 2.10
C GLN A 130 -0.50 -23.36 1.09
N ASP A 131 -1.33 -24.16 0.43
CA ASP A 131 -0.90 -25.14 -0.55
C ASP A 131 -0.77 -24.52 -1.96
N GLN A 132 -1.56 -23.48 -2.24
CA GLN A 132 -1.62 -22.78 -3.52
C GLN A 132 -1.46 -21.26 -3.35
N PRO A 133 -0.26 -20.79 -2.99
CA PRO A 133 -0.01 -19.37 -2.74
C PRO A 133 -0.25 -18.53 -3.99
N THR A 134 -0.89 -17.37 -3.82
CA THR A 134 -0.93 -16.36 -4.89
C THR A 134 0.41 -15.65 -4.95
N LEU A 135 1.05 -15.69 -6.13
CA LEU A 135 2.38 -15.12 -6.33
C LEU A 135 2.31 -13.80 -7.11
N ARG A 136 3.13 -12.86 -6.67
CA ARG A 136 3.34 -11.57 -7.29
C ARG A 136 4.79 -11.44 -7.76
N ASN A 137 4.99 -11.45 -9.07
CA ASN A 137 6.29 -11.29 -9.68
C ASN A 137 6.67 -9.81 -9.78
N ARG A 138 7.96 -9.52 -9.61
CA ARG A 138 8.53 -8.19 -9.85
C ARG A 138 9.88 -8.32 -10.54
N VAL A 139 10.15 -7.37 -11.43
CA VAL A 139 11.45 -7.22 -12.07
C VAL A 139 12.06 -5.86 -11.70
N ARG A 140 13.34 -5.86 -11.32
CA ARG A 140 14.14 -4.63 -11.17
C ARG A 140 14.62 -4.21 -12.56
N LEU A 141 14.23 -3.02 -13.00
CA LEU A 141 14.71 -2.43 -14.25
C LEU A 141 15.86 -1.45 -13.97
N THR A 142 16.85 -1.44 -14.87
CA THR A 142 17.97 -0.49 -14.88
C THR A 142 17.57 0.83 -15.54
N HIS A 143 18.47 1.82 -15.50
CA HIS A 143 18.31 3.09 -16.23
C HIS A 143 18.13 2.93 -17.75
N ARG A 144 18.44 1.75 -18.31
CA ARG A 144 18.26 1.43 -19.74
C ARG A 144 16.89 0.80 -20.05
N GLY A 145 16.04 0.62 -19.05
CA GLY A 145 14.77 -0.09 -19.19
C GLY A 145 14.92 -1.62 -19.34
N ALA A 146 16.12 -2.16 -19.13
CA ALA A 146 16.39 -3.60 -19.14
C ALA A 146 16.36 -4.18 -17.73
N ALA A 147 16.01 -5.46 -17.58
CA ALA A 147 16.10 -6.18 -16.31
C ALA A 147 17.54 -6.17 -15.78
N ALA A 148 17.71 -5.84 -14.51
CA ALA A 148 18.98 -5.95 -13.83
C ALA A 148 19.34 -7.42 -13.57
N ASP A 149 20.62 -7.72 -13.49
CA ASP A 149 21.09 -9.07 -13.16
C ASP A 149 20.55 -9.52 -11.79
N THR A 150 20.10 -10.78 -11.71
CA THR A 150 19.35 -11.38 -10.56
C THR A 150 18.11 -10.57 -10.11
N GLY A 151 17.57 -9.72 -10.99
CA GLY A 151 16.54 -8.74 -10.65
C GLY A 151 15.10 -9.24 -10.68
N LYS A 152 14.84 -10.56 -10.78
CA LYS A 152 13.49 -11.14 -10.71
C LYS A 152 13.21 -11.60 -9.28
N PHE A 153 12.07 -11.21 -8.75
CA PHE A 153 11.64 -11.52 -7.39
C PHE A 153 10.19 -11.98 -7.41
N ASP A 154 9.90 -13.07 -6.72
CA ASP A 154 8.55 -13.60 -6.60
C ASP A 154 8.14 -13.49 -5.12
N ARG A 155 6.89 -13.12 -4.85
CA ARG A 155 6.41 -12.87 -3.48
C ARG A 155 5.02 -13.43 -3.28
N THR A 156 4.83 -14.15 -2.18
CA THR A 156 3.49 -14.60 -1.78
C THR A 156 2.68 -13.43 -1.24
N VAL A 157 1.47 -13.28 -1.76
CA VAL A 157 0.54 -12.23 -1.40
C VAL A 157 -0.83 -12.83 -1.06
N LEU A 158 -1.50 -12.26 -0.05
CA LEU A 158 -2.92 -12.43 0.15
C LEU A 158 -3.64 -11.45 -0.77
N PRO A 159 -4.56 -11.90 -1.64
CA PRO A 159 -5.32 -11.03 -2.54
C PRO A 159 -6.00 -9.85 -1.83
N ALA A 160 -6.18 -8.74 -2.56
CA ALA A 160 -6.84 -7.56 -2.05
C ALA A 160 -8.29 -7.83 -1.61
N GLY A 161 -8.81 -6.97 -0.74
CA GLY A 161 -10.19 -6.97 -0.22
C GLY A 161 -10.40 -7.77 1.07
N HIS A 162 -9.43 -8.57 1.52
CA HIS A 162 -9.55 -9.25 2.81
C HIS A 162 -9.66 -8.25 3.95
N ARG A 163 -10.51 -8.54 4.93
CA ARG A 163 -10.75 -7.68 6.10
C ARG A 163 -10.24 -8.34 7.37
N PHE A 164 -9.73 -7.51 8.29
CA PHE A 164 -9.16 -7.94 9.55
C PHE A 164 -9.77 -7.14 10.70
N ALA A 165 -10.16 -7.80 11.79
CA ALA A 165 -10.52 -7.15 13.04
C ALA A 165 -9.33 -7.09 13.99
N VAL A 166 -9.07 -5.91 14.53
CA VAL A 166 -8.01 -5.62 15.49
C VAL A 166 -8.59 -4.83 16.65
N GLU A 167 -8.05 -5.02 17.84
CA GLU A 167 -8.37 -4.20 19.00
C GLU A 167 -7.14 -3.41 19.46
N LEU A 168 -7.32 -2.11 19.70
CA LEU A 168 -6.33 -1.23 20.31
C LEU A 168 -6.81 -0.87 21.72
N ARG A 169 -5.90 -0.90 22.70
CA ARG A 169 -6.18 -0.50 24.08
C ARG A 169 -5.14 0.47 24.58
N LEU A 170 -5.56 1.59 25.16
CA LEU A 170 -4.66 2.59 25.72
C LEU A 170 -5.04 2.91 27.16
N TRP A 171 -4.05 2.88 28.04
CA TRP A 171 -4.21 3.32 29.43
C TRP A 171 -3.80 4.79 29.57
N THR A 172 -4.69 5.60 30.14
CA THR A 172 -4.51 7.04 30.39
C THR A 172 -4.71 7.38 31.86
N ALA A 173 -4.06 8.48 32.28
CA ALA A 173 -4.32 9.06 33.58
C ALA A 173 -5.67 9.82 33.55
N PRO A 174 -6.40 9.94 34.68
CA PRO A 174 -7.71 10.60 34.69
C PRO A 174 -7.73 12.07 34.24
N ASP A 175 -6.59 12.75 34.42
CA ASP A 175 -6.34 14.16 34.07
C ASP A 175 -5.79 14.36 32.65
N GLU A 176 -5.47 13.27 31.94
CA GLU A 176 -4.90 13.33 30.60
C GLU A 176 -6.00 13.57 29.54
N THR A 177 -5.73 14.44 28.58
CA THR A 177 -6.70 14.75 27.52
C THR A 177 -6.79 13.59 26.51
N ASP A 178 -7.95 13.49 25.85
CA ASP A 178 -8.19 12.45 24.84
C ASP A 178 -7.40 12.70 23.53
N ASP A 179 -6.63 13.79 23.44
CA ASP A 179 -5.91 14.22 22.23
C ASP A 179 -4.93 13.16 21.75
N LEU A 180 -4.21 12.52 22.68
CA LEU A 180 -3.28 11.44 22.35
C LEU A 180 -4.00 10.26 21.70
N TRP A 181 -5.19 9.91 22.21
CA TRP A 181 -6.00 8.83 21.68
C TRP A 181 -6.56 9.19 20.30
N GLN A 182 -7.04 10.43 20.10
CA GLN A 182 -7.53 10.89 18.80
C GLN A 182 -6.40 10.93 17.76
N SER A 183 -5.22 11.42 18.13
CA SER A 183 -4.03 11.44 17.26
C SER A 183 -3.60 10.03 16.86
N LEU A 184 -3.65 9.04 17.77
CA LEU A 184 -3.39 7.65 17.42
C LEU A 184 -4.45 7.10 16.44
N LEU A 185 -5.73 7.39 16.66
CA LEU A 185 -6.81 6.92 15.80
C LEU A 185 -6.82 7.58 14.41
N SER A 186 -6.33 8.82 14.29
CA SER A 186 -6.21 9.50 12.99
C SER A 186 -5.22 8.79 12.05
N LEU A 187 -4.21 8.10 12.62
CA LEU A 187 -3.26 7.29 11.85
C LEU A 187 -3.91 6.13 11.11
N LEU A 188 -5.07 5.64 11.56
CA LEU A 188 -5.83 4.60 10.87
C LEU A 188 -6.34 5.05 9.49
N GLY A 189 -6.39 6.37 9.27
CA GLY A 189 -6.68 6.97 7.98
C GLY A 189 -5.46 7.28 7.13
N HIS A 190 -4.23 7.20 7.66
CA HIS A 190 -3.02 7.70 7.02
C HIS A 190 -2.67 6.91 5.73
N PRO A 191 -2.22 7.55 4.63
CA PRO A 191 -1.86 6.83 3.39
C PRO A 191 -0.63 5.92 3.55
N GLY A 192 0.19 6.22 4.56
CA GLY A 192 1.31 5.39 4.99
C GLY A 192 0.92 4.18 5.84
N LEU A 193 -0.36 3.97 6.16
CA LEU A 193 -0.83 2.75 6.83
C LEU A 193 -0.76 1.57 5.86
N ARG A 194 0.44 1.03 5.72
CA ARG A 194 0.77 -0.09 4.84
C ARG A 194 1.49 -1.16 5.63
N LEU A 195 1.01 -2.40 5.56
CA LEU A 195 1.55 -3.52 6.32
C LEU A 195 2.29 -4.52 5.43
N GLY A 196 3.33 -5.13 5.98
CA GLY A 196 4.09 -6.19 5.32
C GLY A 196 5.22 -5.71 4.39
N GLY A 197 5.67 -6.59 3.52
CA GLY A 197 6.71 -6.34 2.53
C GLY A 197 6.17 -5.79 1.22
N GLY A 198 7.02 -5.08 0.47
CA GLY A 198 6.62 -4.51 -0.82
C GLY A 198 5.74 -3.27 -0.73
N VAL A 199 5.64 -2.61 0.43
CA VAL A 199 4.81 -1.40 0.62
C VAL A 199 5.16 -0.24 -0.33
N ARG A 200 6.43 -0.13 -0.73
CA ARG A 200 6.87 0.86 -1.71
C ARG A 200 6.39 0.55 -3.13
N ALA A 201 6.07 -0.72 -3.37
CA ALA A 201 5.63 -1.28 -4.64
C ALA A 201 4.10 -1.32 -4.79
N GLY A 202 3.34 -0.67 -3.90
CA GLY A 202 1.88 -0.62 -3.97
C GLY A 202 1.18 -1.62 -3.06
N LEU A 203 1.89 -2.60 -2.52
CA LEU A 203 1.31 -3.63 -1.64
C LEU A 203 0.97 -3.10 -0.25
N GLY A 204 0.13 -3.86 0.45
CA GLY A 204 -0.10 -3.75 1.89
C GLY A 204 -0.93 -2.56 2.35
N ARG A 205 -1.48 -1.73 1.46
CA ARG A 205 -2.37 -0.63 1.82
C ARG A 205 -3.56 -1.12 2.63
N MET A 206 -3.72 -0.55 3.81
CA MET A 206 -4.87 -0.76 4.68
C MET A 206 -5.78 0.46 4.67
N CYS A 207 -7.08 0.21 4.77
CA CYS A 207 -8.09 1.21 5.02
C CYS A 207 -8.92 0.83 6.24
N CYS A 208 -9.10 1.77 7.16
CA CYS A 208 -10.10 1.63 8.21
C CYS A 208 -11.50 1.74 7.59
N ILE A 209 -12.36 0.75 7.82
CA ILE A 209 -13.74 0.76 7.31
C ILE A 209 -14.79 0.70 8.42
N ARG A 210 -14.40 0.31 9.63
CA ARG A 210 -15.25 0.30 10.83
C ARG A 210 -14.41 0.60 12.06
N LEU A 211 -14.88 1.53 12.89
CA LEU A 211 -14.20 1.97 14.12
C LEU A 211 -15.26 2.15 15.20
N HIS A 212 -15.14 1.38 16.28
CA HIS A 212 -15.93 1.58 17.48
C HIS A 212 -15.00 1.87 18.64
N THR A 213 -15.35 2.85 19.47
CA THR A 213 -14.52 3.28 20.59
C THR A 213 -15.29 3.25 21.89
N GLY A 214 -14.62 2.96 23.00
CA GLY A 214 -15.17 3.09 24.34
C GLY A 214 -14.12 3.63 25.31
N ARG A 215 -14.59 4.26 26.39
CA ARG A 215 -13.76 4.77 27.49
C ARG A 215 -14.33 4.24 28.81
N PHE A 216 -13.48 3.63 29.62
CA PHE A 216 -13.87 3.00 30.87
C PHE A 216 -12.91 3.41 32.00
N ASP A 217 -13.40 4.07 33.04
CA ASP A 217 -12.71 4.29 34.31
C ASP A 217 -12.94 3.08 35.22
N LEU A 218 -11.91 2.25 35.40
CA LEU A 218 -12.04 0.99 36.13
C LEU A 218 -12.17 1.16 37.64
N ARG A 219 -12.02 2.38 38.16
CA ARG A 219 -12.35 2.69 39.56
C ARG A 219 -13.85 2.77 39.79
N GLN A 220 -14.64 2.94 38.73
CA GLN A 220 -16.09 2.95 38.80
C GLN A 220 -16.64 1.54 38.57
N PRO A 221 -17.30 0.91 39.56
CA PRO A 221 -17.78 -0.47 39.44
C PRO A 221 -18.72 -0.70 38.24
N ALA A 222 -19.56 0.28 37.91
CA ALA A 222 -20.47 0.21 36.77
C ALA A 222 -19.71 0.13 35.42
N GLN A 223 -18.63 0.90 35.26
CA GLN A 223 -17.83 0.90 34.03
C GLN A 223 -16.95 -0.36 33.93
N ALA A 224 -16.42 -0.85 35.05
CA ALA A 224 -15.74 -2.14 35.09
C ALA A 224 -16.67 -3.31 34.70
N GLN A 225 -17.92 -3.30 35.18
CA GLN A 225 -18.93 -4.28 34.76
C GLN A 225 -19.31 -4.14 33.28
N ALA A 226 -19.40 -2.92 32.76
CA ALA A 226 -19.63 -2.68 31.33
C ALA A 226 -18.52 -3.27 30.46
N LEU A 227 -17.24 -3.07 30.86
CA LEU A 227 -16.09 -3.68 30.19
C LEU A 227 -16.13 -5.21 30.27
N ALA A 228 -16.47 -5.79 31.42
CA ALA A 228 -16.55 -7.24 31.57
C ALA A 228 -17.64 -7.88 30.69
N ARG A 229 -18.68 -7.13 30.32
CA ARG A 229 -19.74 -7.57 29.39
C ARG A 229 -19.33 -7.42 27.91
N LEU A 230 -18.28 -6.66 27.61
CA LEU A 230 -17.76 -6.52 26.26
C LEU A 230 -17.14 -7.87 25.84
N GLY A 231 -17.72 -8.52 24.82
CA GLY A 231 -17.26 -9.84 24.37
C GLY A 231 -15.79 -9.81 23.93
N ALA A 232 -15.04 -10.90 24.13
CA ALA A 232 -13.61 -10.94 23.80
C ALA A 232 -13.29 -10.88 22.30
N ASP A 233 -14.25 -11.21 21.43
CA ASP A 233 -14.12 -11.12 19.97
C ASP A 233 -13.98 -9.63 19.54
N PRO A 234 -12.92 -9.23 18.81
CA PRO A 234 -12.77 -7.86 18.33
C PRO A 234 -13.87 -7.40 17.36
N SER A 235 -14.75 -8.30 16.90
CA SER A 235 -15.96 -8.00 16.12
C SER A 235 -17.16 -7.60 16.99
N ALA A 236 -17.15 -7.90 18.29
CA ALA A 236 -18.28 -7.65 19.18
C ALA A 236 -18.31 -6.19 19.63
N THR A 237 -19.02 -5.31 18.92
CA THR A 237 -18.97 -3.86 19.21
C THR A 237 -20.06 -3.37 20.17
N GLN A 238 -20.84 -4.27 20.75
CA GLN A 238 -21.95 -3.91 21.64
C GLN A 238 -21.42 -3.24 22.92
N GLY A 239 -21.89 -2.02 23.19
CA GLY A 239 -21.39 -1.19 24.30
C GLY A 239 -20.23 -0.25 23.94
N LEU A 240 -19.85 -0.18 22.66
CA LEU A 240 -18.91 0.80 22.13
C LEU A 240 -19.62 1.77 21.18
N ASP A 241 -19.15 3.01 21.12
CA ASP A 241 -19.68 4.03 20.25
C ASP A 241 -19.09 3.90 18.85
N ALA A 242 -19.95 3.82 17.83
CA ALA A 242 -19.53 3.87 16.44
C ALA A 242 -18.95 5.26 16.13
N ARG A 243 -17.71 5.31 15.66
CA ARG A 243 -17.10 6.55 15.18
C ARG A 243 -17.37 6.69 13.68
N PRO A 244 -17.72 7.90 13.21
CA PRO A 244 -17.76 8.15 11.78
C PRO A 244 -16.35 7.95 11.23
N ILE A 245 -16.23 7.02 10.29
CA ILE A 245 -15.02 6.92 9.49
C ILE A 245 -15.28 7.73 8.24
N PRO A 246 -14.35 8.61 7.86
CA PRO A 246 -14.28 9.14 6.52
C PRO A 246 -14.35 7.96 5.53
N GLN A 247 -15.51 7.72 4.90
CA GLN A 247 -15.71 6.57 3.99
C GLN A 247 -14.84 6.77 2.76
N PHE A 248 -13.90 5.86 2.54
CA PHE A 248 -13.24 5.79 1.23
C PHE A 248 -14.38 5.61 0.21
N PRO A 249 -14.43 6.39 -0.87
CA PRO A 249 -15.10 5.90 -2.06
C PRO A 249 -14.26 4.72 -2.53
N VAL A 250 -14.44 3.54 -1.92
CA VAL A 250 -14.24 2.29 -2.62
C VAL A 250 -15.33 2.36 -3.67
N ALA A 251 -15.02 3.04 -4.78
CA ALA A 251 -16.00 3.37 -5.77
C ALA A 251 -16.74 2.08 -6.13
N HIS A 252 -18.02 2.22 -6.40
CA HIS A 252 -18.79 1.17 -7.05
C HIS A 252 -18.15 0.91 -8.42
N TRP A 253 -17.07 0.12 -8.48
CA TRP A 253 -16.35 -0.25 -9.71
C TRP A 253 -17.12 -1.30 -10.54
N LEU A 254 -18.42 -1.47 -10.24
CA LEU A 254 -19.33 -2.45 -10.83
C LEU A 254 -20.43 -1.82 -11.68
N ASP A 255 -20.43 -0.50 -11.88
CA ASP A 255 -21.39 0.13 -12.78
C ASP A 255 -20.66 0.79 -13.95
N SER A 256 -20.63 0.09 -15.09
CA SER A 256 -20.08 0.53 -16.38
C SER A 256 -20.79 1.77 -16.97
N THR A 257 -21.72 2.39 -16.24
CA THR A 257 -22.48 3.56 -16.69
C THR A 257 -22.39 4.79 -15.79
N LEU A 258 -21.77 4.68 -14.60
CA LEU A 258 -21.54 5.83 -13.74
C LEU A 258 -20.17 6.43 -14.02
N ARG A 259 -20.17 7.68 -14.51
CA ARG A 259 -18.97 8.51 -14.61
C ARG A 259 -18.18 8.41 -13.31
N LEU A 260 -16.86 8.31 -13.45
CA LEU A 260 -15.87 8.55 -12.40
C LEU A 260 -16.10 9.93 -11.79
N ASP A 261 -17.08 10.05 -10.89
CA ASP A 261 -17.15 11.18 -10.00
C ASP A 261 -15.93 11.03 -9.09
N ALA A 262 -14.91 11.85 -9.35
CA ALA A 262 -13.78 12.09 -8.47
C ALA A 262 -14.32 12.63 -7.13
N ARG A 263 -14.87 11.74 -6.30
CA ARG A 263 -15.37 12.11 -4.99
C ARG A 263 -14.17 12.33 -4.09
N PRO A 264 -14.10 13.47 -3.39
CA PRO A 264 -12.98 13.78 -2.54
C PRO A 264 -12.81 12.69 -1.49
N MET A 265 -11.56 12.25 -1.36
CA MET A 265 -11.14 11.33 -0.34
C MET A 265 -11.47 11.89 1.04
N PRO A 266 -11.85 11.02 1.98
CA PRO A 266 -12.48 11.48 3.19
C PRO A 266 -11.34 11.89 4.14
N GLN A 267 -11.39 13.15 4.60
CA GLN A 267 -10.28 13.79 5.31
C GLN A 267 -10.32 13.42 6.79
N PHE A 268 -9.23 12.86 7.31
CA PHE A 268 -9.01 12.79 8.76
C PHE A 268 -8.39 14.11 9.20
N PRO A 269 -8.97 14.82 10.19
CA PRO A 269 -8.35 16.02 10.75
C PRO A 269 -6.93 15.70 11.26
N GLY A 270 -5.96 16.58 10.97
CA GLY A 270 -4.60 16.50 11.53
C GLY A 270 -3.54 15.77 10.72
N VAL A 271 -3.81 15.38 9.46
CA VAL A 271 -2.79 14.80 8.56
C VAL A 271 -2.53 15.74 7.39
N ASP A 272 -1.34 16.35 7.34
CA ASP A 272 -0.89 17.18 6.22
C ASP A 272 -0.53 16.29 5.02
N ARG A 273 -1.54 16.00 4.21
CA ARG A 273 -1.40 15.19 3.00
C ARG A 273 -2.16 15.80 1.83
N LEU A 274 -1.71 15.44 0.64
CA LEU A 274 -2.39 15.71 -0.62
C LEU A 274 -2.89 14.38 -1.18
N ASP A 275 -4.20 14.16 -1.20
CA ASP A 275 -4.83 13.00 -1.84
C ASP A 275 -5.40 13.41 -3.19
N SER A 276 -5.24 12.55 -4.20
CA SER A 276 -5.74 12.82 -5.54
C SER A 276 -5.95 11.56 -6.35
N THR A 277 -6.81 11.64 -7.35
CA THR A 277 -7.12 10.52 -8.26
C THR A 277 -6.75 10.91 -9.68
N LEU A 278 -5.74 10.24 -10.23
CA LEU A 278 -5.34 10.40 -11.63
C LEU A 278 -6.19 9.49 -12.50
N SER A 279 -7.03 10.06 -13.36
CA SER A 279 -7.77 9.30 -14.36
C SER A 279 -6.88 9.05 -15.58
N LEU A 280 -6.73 7.80 -15.98
CA LEU A 280 -5.97 7.37 -17.16
C LEU A 280 -6.92 6.68 -18.13
N ASP A 281 -7.01 7.19 -19.35
CA ASP A 281 -7.81 6.62 -20.43
C ASP A 281 -6.88 6.05 -21.50
N ALA A 282 -6.95 4.74 -21.74
CA ALA A 282 -6.07 4.09 -22.71
C ALA A 282 -6.49 4.43 -24.14
N HIS A 283 -5.58 5.02 -24.92
CA HIS A 283 -5.85 5.38 -26.32
C HIS A 283 -5.85 4.17 -27.26
N ASN A 284 -4.99 3.18 -26.98
CA ASN A 284 -4.70 2.04 -27.85
C ASN A 284 -4.54 0.77 -27.01
N LEU A 285 -4.06 -0.29 -27.65
CA LEU A 285 -3.68 -1.52 -26.98
C LEU A 285 -2.61 -1.28 -25.92
N TRP A 286 -2.77 -1.95 -24.79
CA TRP A 286 -1.80 -1.89 -23.71
C TRP A 286 -1.76 -3.23 -22.96
N ARG A 287 -0.59 -3.50 -22.38
CA ARG A 287 -0.36 -4.66 -21.52
C ARG A 287 0.70 -4.30 -20.49
N ILE A 288 0.50 -4.72 -19.26
CA ILE A 288 1.46 -4.53 -18.17
C ILE A 288 1.79 -5.88 -17.57
N GLY A 289 3.10 -6.09 -17.39
CA GLY A 289 3.65 -7.31 -16.79
C GLY A 289 3.36 -8.56 -17.62
N GLN A 290 3.53 -9.72 -16.98
CA GLN A 290 3.25 -11.02 -17.57
C GLN A 290 2.29 -11.78 -16.65
N GLY A 291 1.08 -12.05 -17.14
CA GLY A 291 0.05 -12.84 -16.44
C GLY A 291 0.18 -14.34 -16.67
N ASP A 292 -0.64 -15.09 -15.94
CA ASP A 292 -0.76 -16.55 -15.93
C ASP A 292 -2.07 -17.04 -16.59
N VAL A 293 -3.07 -16.18 -16.72
CA VAL A 293 -4.40 -16.51 -17.25
C VAL A 293 -4.77 -15.53 -18.35
N ALA A 294 -5.27 -16.07 -19.47
CA ALA A 294 -5.77 -15.27 -20.58
C ALA A 294 -7.11 -14.61 -20.24
N ILE A 295 -7.32 -13.43 -20.82
CA ILE A 295 -8.50 -12.59 -20.55
C ILE A 295 -9.57 -12.70 -21.63
N GLY A 296 -9.21 -13.06 -22.85
CA GLY A 296 -10.14 -13.33 -23.94
C GLY A 296 -10.63 -14.78 -23.92
N ASN A 297 -11.73 -15.04 -24.62
CA ASN A 297 -12.22 -16.40 -24.81
C ASN A 297 -11.19 -17.21 -25.62
N ILE A 298 -10.66 -18.28 -25.03
CA ILE A 298 -9.85 -19.28 -25.72
C ILE A 298 -10.79 -20.43 -26.08
N GLY A 299 -10.91 -20.77 -27.37
CA GLY A 299 -11.60 -21.98 -27.78
C GLY A 299 -10.89 -23.23 -27.23
N PRO A 300 -11.58 -24.37 -27.06
CA PRO A 300 -10.99 -25.57 -26.47
C PRO A 300 -9.72 -26.07 -27.18
N ASP A 301 -9.58 -25.77 -28.48
CA ASP A 301 -8.43 -26.16 -29.31
C ASP A 301 -7.46 -25.01 -29.61
N ASP A 302 -7.73 -23.79 -29.11
CA ASP A 302 -6.88 -22.63 -29.37
C ASP A 302 -5.64 -22.63 -28.46
N LYS A 303 -4.48 -22.31 -29.05
CA LYS A 303 -3.27 -22.06 -28.27
C LYS A 303 -3.49 -20.86 -27.33
N THR A 304 -3.08 -21.00 -26.08
CA THR A 304 -3.01 -19.85 -25.16
C THR A 304 -1.90 -18.88 -25.63
N PRO A 305 -2.16 -17.56 -25.67
CA PRO A 305 -1.14 -16.59 -26.05
C PRO A 305 0.09 -16.64 -25.15
N ASP A 306 1.27 -16.39 -25.71
CA ASP A 306 2.56 -16.47 -25.01
C ASP A 306 2.74 -15.31 -24.01
N LEU A 307 2.17 -14.15 -24.33
CA LEU A 307 2.28 -12.92 -23.54
C LEU A 307 0.90 -12.46 -23.08
N LEU A 308 0.68 -12.49 -21.76
CA LEU A 308 -0.62 -12.22 -21.16
C LEU A 308 -0.56 -10.98 -20.26
N PRO A 309 -1.67 -10.20 -20.16
CA PRO A 309 -1.78 -9.13 -19.19
C PRO A 309 -1.88 -9.70 -17.78
N VAL A 310 -1.37 -8.97 -16.79
CA VAL A 310 -1.47 -9.39 -15.40
C VAL A 310 -2.89 -9.19 -14.89
N THR A 311 -3.46 -10.25 -14.33
CA THR A 311 -4.77 -10.24 -13.69
C THR A 311 -4.73 -10.89 -12.32
N GLU A 312 -5.58 -10.43 -11.41
CA GLU A 312 -5.66 -10.95 -10.04
C GLU A 312 -7.11 -11.13 -9.60
N ARG A 313 -7.34 -12.08 -8.68
CA ARG A 313 -8.60 -12.18 -7.95
C ARG A 313 -8.58 -11.20 -6.78
N ARG A 314 -9.75 -10.76 -6.33
CA ARG A 314 -9.91 -9.98 -5.11
C ARG A 314 -11.17 -10.39 -4.36
N VAL A 315 -11.24 -10.05 -3.08
CA VAL A 315 -12.47 -10.10 -2.30
C VAL A 315 -13.25 -8.80 -2.51
N VAL A 316 -14.53 -8.92 -2.83
CA VAL A 316 -15.46 -7.79 -2.98
C VAL A 316 -16.51 -7.87 -1.88
N TRP A 317 -16.82 -6.73 -1.27
CA TRP A 317 -17.80 -6.63 -0.19
C TRP A 317 -19.03 -5.85 -0.63
N ASN A 318 -20.18 -6.54 -0.67
CA ASN A 318 -21.47 -5.95 -1.03
C ASN A 318 -22.45 -6.13 0.14
N ASN A 319 -23.05 -5.03 0.61
CA ASN A 319 -24.02 -5.05 1.72
C ASN A 319 -23.53 -5.82 2.97
N GLY A 320 -22.25 -5.64 3.31
CA GLY A 320 -21.61 -6.30 4.46
C GLY A 320 -21.27 -7.78 4.26
N ARG A 321 -21.49 -8.35 3.06
CA ARG A 321 -21.07 -9.71 2.71
C ARG A 321 -19.87 -9.70 1.77
N GLY A 322 -18.85 -10.45 2.13
CA GLY A 322 -17.62 -10.60 1.35
C GLY A 322 -17.66 -11.86 0.48
N GLN A 323 -17.20 -11.74 -0.75
CA GLN A 323 -17.07 -12.86 -1.69
C GLN A 323 -15.78 -12.73 -2.49
N VAL A 324 -15.11 -13.85 -2.78
CA VAL A 324 -14.01 -13.84 -3.75
C VAL A 324 -14.61 -13.64 -5.13
N ASN A 325 -14.10 -12.67 -5.90
CA ASN A 325 -14.60 -12.41 -7.24
C ASN A 325 -14.41 -13.65 -8.12
N ALA A 326 -15.45 -13.98 -8.89
CA ALA A 326 -15.43 -15.10 -9.81
C ALA A 326 -14.53 -14.79 -11.02
N GLN A 327 -14.58 -13.54 -11.50
CA GLN A 327 -13.73 -13.06 -12.58
C GLN A 327 -12.47 -12.40 -12.02
N ARG A 328 -11.33 -12.64 -12.66
CA ARG A 328 -10.10 -11.90 -12.39
C ARG A 328 -10.23 -10.49 -12.98
N GLU A 329 -9.56 -9.54 -12.36
CA GLU A 329 -9.50 -8.15 -12.83
C GLU A 329 -8.10 -7.83 -13.35
N LEU A 330 -8.04 -6.93 -14.33
CA LEU A 330 -6.79 -6.37 -14.81
C LEU A 330 -6.14 -5.57 -13.71
N LEU A 331 -4.84 -5.73 -13.58
CA LEU A 331 -4.08 -5.06 -12.54
C LEU A 331 -3.07 -4.10 -13.14
N LEU A 332 -3.24 -2.83 -12.80
CA LEU A 332 -2.26 -1.78 -12.98
C LEU A 332 -1.42 -1.67 -11.70
N PRO A 333 -0.19 -2.23 -11.67
CA PRO A 333 0.65 -2.21 -10.49
C PRO A 333 1.16 -0.79 -10.24
N ALA A 334 1.15 -0.34 -8.98
CA ALA A 334 1.69 0.95 -8.58
C ALA A 334 3.17 1.08 -8.95
N THR A 335 3.95 0.00 -8.90
CA THR A 335 5.36 -0.01 -9.32
C THR A 335 5.55 0.42 -10.76
N SER A 336 4.66 -0.01 -11.66
CA SER A 336 4.78 0.28 -13.09
C SER A 336 4.65 1.78 -13.32
N LEU A 337 3.65 2.39 -12.70
CA LEU A 337 3.47 3.84 -12.78
C LEU A 337 4.59 4.61 -12.06
N LYS A 338 4.98 4.18 -10.85
CA LYS A 338 6.08 4.81 -10.10
C LYS A 338 7.40 4.82 -10.88
N GLY A 339 7.78 3.70 -11.50
CA GLY A 339 9.03 3.60 -12.25
C GLY A 339 9.04 4.54 -13.46
N VAL A 340 7.94 4.55 -14.22
CA VAL A 340 7.76 5.41 -15.40
C VAL A 340 7.78 6.90 -15.02
N LEU A 341 7.05 7.28 -13.96
CA LEU A 341 7.03 8.65 -13.45
C LEU A 341 8.37 9.08 -12.88
N ALA A 342 9.05 8.24 -12.10
CA ALA A 342 10.36 8.57 -11.53
C ALA A 342 11.41 8.81 -12.63
N HIS A 343 11.41 7.95 -13.66
CA HIS A 343 12.30 8.11 -14.81
C HIS A 343 12.01 9.41 -15.57
N ARG A 344 10.73 9.70 -15.86
CA ARG A 344 10.37 10.91 -16.61
C ARG A 344 10.53 12.20 -15.79
N MET A 345 10.29 12.13 -14.50
CA MET A 345 10.56 13.23 -13.56
C MET A 345 12.06 13.53 -13.50
N ALA A 346 12.92 12.51 -13.53
CA ALA A 346 14.37 12.73 -13.55
C ALA A 346 14.82 13.54 -14.77
N PHE A 347 14.21 13.31 -15.94
CA PHE A 347 14.44 14.13 -17.14
C PHE A 347 14.05 15.60 -16.91
N HIS A 348 12.84 15.86 -16.41
CA HIS A 348 12.37 17.24 -16.18
C HIS A 348 13.14 17.96 -15.07
N ALA A 349 13.46 17.26 -13.99
CA ALA A 349 14.27 17.80 -12.90
C ALA A 349 15.67 18.20 -13.38
N ARG A 350 16.28 17.42 -14.28
CA ARG A 350 17.55 17.78 -14.92
C ARG A 350 17.39 18.98 -15.86
N ARG A 351 16.37 18.96 -16.74
CA ARG A 351 16.06 20.04 -17.68
C ARG A 351 15.82 21.38 -16.98
N PHE A 352 15.04 21.41 -15.90
CA PHE A 352 14.74 22.64 -15.17
C PHE A 352 15.93 23.18 -14.36
N ALA A 353 16.86 22.31 -13.99
CA ALA A 353 18.10 22.68 -13.31
C ALA A 353 19.28 22.94 -14.26
N GLY A 354 19.10 22.80 -15.58
CA GLY A 354 20.18 22.95 -16.55
C GLY A 354 21.28 21.88 -16.48
N ARG A 355 20.94 20.67 -15.99
CA ARG A 355 21.85 19.52 -15.89
C ARG A 355 21.76 18.67 -17.16
N TRP A 356 22.75 18.76 -18.04
CA TRP A 356 22.72 18.14 -19.39
C TRP A 356 23.65 16.93 -19.49
N ALA A 357 23.45 16.09 -20.50
CA ALA A 357 24.10 14.77 -20.64
C ALA A 357 25.63 14.84 -20.85
N ASP A 358 26.15 15.97 -21.32
CA ASP A 358 27.57 16.27 -21.49
C ASP A 358 28.29 16.54 -20.15
N GLN A 359 27.53 16.82 -19.09
CA GLN A 359 28.08 16.97 -17.74
C GLN A 359 28.30 15.58 -17.12
N GLU A 360 29.45 15.42 -16.47
CA GLU A 360 29.74 14.19 -15.73
C GLU A 360 28.75 14.05 -14.57
N HIS A 361 27.86 13.06 -14.70
CA HIS A 361 26.90 12.76 -13.66
C HIS A 361 27.54 11.85 -12.64
N ALA A 362 27.37 12.17 -11.36
CA ALA A 362 27.71 11.24 -10.29
C ALA A 362 27.00 9.90 -10.54
N ARG A 363 27.76 8.82 -10.40
CA ARG A 363 27.29 7.45 -10.56
C ARG A 363 27.30 6.76 -9.21
N ASP A 364 26.34 5.86 -9.00
CA ASP A 364 26.37 4.95 -7.87
C ASP A 364 27.46 3.88 -8.06
N ARG A 365 27.58 2.99 -7.07
CA ARG A 365 28.59 1.93 -7.06
C ARG A 365 28.44 0.93 -8.20
N ASP A 366 27.23 0.78 -8.74
CA ASP A 366 26.92 -0.08 -9.87
C ASP A 366 27.13 0.65 -11.22
N GLY A 367 27.64 1.89 -11.18
CA GLY A 367 27.91 2.72 -12.34
C GLY A 367 26.64 3.32 -12.96
N HIS A 368 25.52 3.31 -12.25
CA HIS A 368 24.26 3.92 -12.70
C HIS A 368 24.19 5.40 -12.33
N PRO A 369 23.57 6.26 -13.17
CA PRO A 369 23.42 7.67 -12.85
C PRO A 369 22.60 7.86 -11.57
N ILE A 370 23.13 8.64 -10.62
CA ILE A 370 22.40 8.99 -9.40
C ILE A 370 21.16 9.80 -9.79
N PRO A 371 19.96 9.46 -9.27
CA PRO A 371 18.75 10.24 -9.49
C PRO A 371 18.90 11.67 -8.96
N PRO A 372 18.28 12.67 -9.60
CA PRO A 372 18.37 14.05 -9.13
C PRO A 372 17.67 14.22 -7.75
N PRO A 373 18.06 15.21 -6.95
CA PRO A 373 17.52 15.46 -5.60
C PRO A 373 16.00 15.44 -5.50
N GLU A 374 15.33 15.99 -6.51
CA GLU A 374 13.87 16.08 -6.57
C GLU A 374 13.21 14.69 -6.61
N VAL A 375 13.82 13.75 -7.34
CA VAL A 375 13.34 12.37 -7.46
C VAL A 375 13.60 11.61 -6.16
N LEU A 376 14.78 11.79 -5.56
CA LEU A 376 15.13 11.18 -4.28
C LEU A 376 14.17 11.64 -3.17
N ALA A 377 13.85 12.93 -3.12
CA ALA A 377 12.92 13.48 -2.13
C ALA A 377 11.48 12.92 -2.27
N LEU A 378 10.98 12.76 -3.50
CA LEU A 378 9.60 12.31 -3.73
C LEU A 378 9.46 10.78 -3.67
N PHE A 379 10.34 10.04 -4.34
CA PHE A 379 10.25 8.58 -4.48
C PHE A 379 11.05 7.81 -3.43
N GLY A 380 11.98 8.48 -2.74
CA GLY A 380 12.86 7.89 -1.74
C GLY A 380 14.09 7.22 -2.34
N GLN A 381 14.91 6.64 -1.47
CA GLN A 381 16.17 5.98 -1.81
C GLN A 381 16.27 4.62 -1.09
N ILE A 382 16.87 3.64 -1.75
CA ILE A 382 17.18 2.35 -1.15
C ILE A 382 18.57 2.44 -0.52
N LYS A 383 18.80 1.77 0.62
CA LYS A 383 20.13 1.68 1.22
C LYS A 383 21.09 1.02 0.24
N ASP A 384 22.17 1.72 -0.12
CA ASP A 384 23.35 1.05 -0.64
C ASP A 384 24.05 0.36 0.55
N LYS A 385 24.70 -0.80 0.31
CA LYS A 385 25.55 -1.43 1.33
C LYS A 385 26.57 -0.38 1.77
N ALA A 386 26.69 -0.07 3.06
CA ALA A 386 27.61 0.98 3.51
C ALA A 386 29.09 0.69 3.16
N GLU A 387 29.89 1.73 2.98
CA GLU A 387 31.35 1.65 3.18
C GLU A 387 31.63 1.46 4.67
N ALA A 388 32.70 0.73 5.03
CA ALA A 388 33.06 0.48 6.41
C ALA A 388 33.21 1.81 7.18
N GLY A 389 32.33 2.07 8.14
CA GLY A 389 32.38 3.25 9.02
C GLY A 389 31.25 4.28 8.87
N GLN A 390 30.36 4.18 7.87
CA GLN A 390 29.17 5.04 7.78
C GLN A 390 27.88 4.22 7.88
N ALA A 391 26.91 4.69 8.67
CA ALA A 391 25.61 4.03 8.73
C ALA A 391 24.87 4.20 7.39
N PRO A 392 24.44 3.11 6.72
CA PRO A 392 23.72 3.24 5.45
C PRO A 392 22.34 3.85 5.70
N GLN A 393 22.13 5.07 5.23
CA GLN A 393 20.85 5.76 5.31
C GLN A 393 20.05 5.55 4.03
N GLY A 394 18.88 4.93 4.15
CA GLY A 394 17.92 4.79 3.07
C GLY A 394 16.59 5.31 3.55
N TRP A 395 15.84 5.93 2.65
CA TRP A 395 14.67 6.73 3.00
C TRP A 395 13.47 6.26 2.20
N ALA A 396 12.30 6.12 2.84
CA ALA A 396 11.08 5.91 2.07
C ALA A 396 10.64 7.23 1.42
N GLY A 397 10.02 7.11 0.24
CA GLY A 397 9.48 8.26 -0.47
C GLY A 397 8.23 8.84 0.20
N CYS A 398 7.83 10.00 -0.28
CA CYS A 398 6.65 10.74 0.18
C CYS A 398 5.42 10.44 -0.69
N LEU A 399 5.61 9.90 -1.90
CA LEU A 399 4.54 9.52 -2.83
C LEU A 399 4.09 8.06 -2.63
N PHE A 400 2.82 7.92 -2.29
CA PHE A 400 2.10 6.66 -2.22
C PHE A 400 1.21 6.52 -3.45
N ILE A 401 1.26 5.36 -4.09
CA ILE A 401 0.38 4.98 -5.21
C ILE A 401 -0.15 3.61 -4.86
N ASP A 402 -1.46 3.41 -5.03
CA ASP A 402 -2.14 2.15 -4.79
C ASP A 402 -2.21 1.31 -6.08
N ASP A 403 -2.14 -0.01 -5.93
CA ASP A 403 -2.44 -0.94 -7.03
C ASP A 403 -3.89 -0.71 -7.48
N THR A 404 -4.12 -0.63 -8.79
CA THR A 404 -5.43 -0.29 -9.36
C THR A 404 -5.97 -1.49 -10.13
N TYR A 405 -7.22 -1.85 -9.84
CA TYR A 405 -7.93 -2.96 -10.47
C TYR A 405 -8.94 -2.43 -11.49
N LEU A 406 -8.98 -3.05 -12.66
CA LEU A 406 -9.89 -2.68 -13.74
C LEU A 406 -10.69 -3.91 -14.20
N PRO A 407 -11.99 -3.74 -14.50
CA PRO A 407 -12.74 -4.77 -15.19
C PRO A 407 -12.14 -5.04 -16.57
N ILE A 408 -12.21 -6.30 -17.01
CA ILE A 408 -11.83 -6.70 -18.35
C ILE A 408 -12.99 -6.36 -19.28
N HIS A 409 -12.79 -5.41 -20.20
CA HIS A 409 -13.81 -5.04 -21.18
C HIS A 409 -13.58 -5.71 -22.53
N GLN A 410 -12.40 -5.49 -23.12
CA GLN A 410 -12.05 -5.96 -24.45
C GLN A 410 -10.58 -6.37 -24.49
N SER A 411 -10.29 -7.45 -25.20
CA SER A 411 -8.93 -7.87 -25.51
C SER A 411 -8.72 -8.02 -27.01
N ALA A 412 -7.48 -7.90 -27.44
CA ALA A 412 -7.05 -8.17 -28.82
C ALA A 412 -5.79 -9.03 -28.80
N ARG A 413 -5.73 -10.01 -29.70
CA ARG A 413 -4.54 -10.84 -29.91
C ARG A 413 -3.72 -10.29 -31.07
N LEU A 414 -2.43 -10.15 -30.84
CA LEU A 414 -1.46 -9.68 -31.82
C LEU A 414 -0.35 -10.71 -31.96
N MET A 415 -0.14 -11.18 -33.18
CA MET A 415 1.02 -12.01 -33.52
C MET A 415 2.20 -11.12 -33.89
N HIS A 416 3.40 -11.58 -33.54
CA HIS A 416 4.64 -10.98 -34.04
C HIS A 416 5.73 -12.04 -34.20
N ASN A 417 6.58 -11.81 -35.18
CA ASN A 417 7.75 -12.63 -35.45
C ASN A 417 9.02 -12.00 -34.85
N SER A 418 9.97 -12.84 -34.44
CA SER A 418 11.33 -12.39 -34.14
C SER A 418 12.15 -12.38 -35.42
N ILE A 419 12.60 -11.20 -35.82
CA ILE A 419 13.44 -11.02 -37.01
C ILE A 419 14.91 -11.17 -36.61
N ASP A 420 15.65 -11.96 -37.37
CA ASP A 420 17.07 -12.07 -37.21
C ASP A 420 17.79 -10.79 -37.70
N ARG A 421 18.66 -10.24 -36.85
CA ARG A 421 19.31 -8.95 -37.11
C ARG A 421 20.32 -8.97 -38.25
N PHE A 422 20.83 -10.14 -38.64
CA PHE A 422 21.83 -10.27 -39.71
C PHE A 422 21.20 -10.64 -41.05
N THR A 423 20.21 -11.52 -41.03
CA THR A 423 19.58 -12.03 -42.26
C THR A 423 18.31 -11.27 -42.65
N GLY A 424 17.68 -10.54 -41.72
CA GLY A 424 16.36 -9.93 -41.94
C GLY A 424 15.23 -10.95 -42.08
N GLY A 425 15.53 -12.25 -41.99
CA GLY A 425 14.57 -13.34 -42.05
C GLY A 425 13.87 -13.57 -40.72
N VAL A 426 12.73 -14.26 -40.77
CA VAL A 426 12.03 -14.74 -39.58
C VAL A 426 12.84 -15.87 -38.96
N ARG A 427 13.14 -15.77 -37.66
CA ARG A 427 13.78 -16.86 -36.93
C ARG A 427 12.83 -18.05 -36.83
N GLU A 428 13.38 -19.24 -37.05
CA GLU A 428 12.62 -20.48 -36.94
C GLU A 428 12.00 -20.62 -35.55
N HIS A 429 10.72 -21.01 -35.50
CA HIS A 429 9.92 -21.15 -34.28
C HIS A 429 9.71 -19.88 -33.42
N MET A 430 10.00 -18.68 -33.94
CA MET A 430 9.87 -17.43 -33.19
C MET A 430 8.65 -16.61 -33.61
N LEU A 431 7.48 -17.26 -33.71
CA LEU A 431 6.18 -16.60 -33.81
C LEU A 431 5.53 -16.57 -32.43
N PHE A 432 5.28 -15.37 -31.93
CA PHE A 432 4.74 -15.15 -30.59
C PHE A 432 3.38 -14.47 -30.69
N GLU A 433 2.45 -14.93 -29.88
CA GLU A 433 1.13 -14.33 -29.74
C GLU A 433 1.03 -13.56 -28.41
N GLU A 434 0.53 -12.33 -28.47
CA GLU A 434 0.35 -11.47 -27.32
C GLU A 434 -1.12 -11.07 -27.19
N GLU A 435 -1.66 -11.22 -26.00
CA GLU A 435 -2.97 -10.70 -25.66
C GLU A 435 -2.82 -9.33 -25.00
N ASN A 436 -3.50 -8.34 -25.55
CA ASN A 436 -3.49 -6.97 -25.07
C ASN A 436 -4.90 -6.52 -24.71
N VAL A 437 -5.00 -5.56 -23.80
CA VAL A 437 -6.24 -4.89 -23.43
C VAL A 437 -6.48 -3.74 -24.40
N TYR A 438 -7.72 -3.56 -24.86
CA TYR A 438 -8.11 -2.41 -25.66
C TYR A 438 -9.00 -1.45 -24.85
N GLY A 439 -8.62 -0.18 -24.81
CA GLY A 439 -9.32 0.85 -24.07
C GLY A 439 -9.30 0.63 -22.54
N GLY A 440 -10.25 1.28 -21.87
CA GLY A 440 -10.44 1.20 -20.42
C GLY A 440 -9.94 2.46 -19.70
N GLN A 441 -10.67 2.82 -18.64
CA GLN A 441 -10.33 3.95 -17.77
C GLN A 441 -9.85 3.43 -16.42
N ALA A 442 -8.64 3.83 -16.01
CA ALA A 442 -8.07 3.55 -14.71
C ALA A 442 -8.13 4.81 -13.85
N ALA A 443 -8.70 4.75 -12.65
CA ALA A 443 -8.51 5.81 -11.67
C ALA A 443 -7.47 5.39 -10.65
N VAL A 444 -6.28 5.97 -10.77
CA VAL A 444 -5.14 5.65 -9.92
C VAL A 444 -5.12 6.62 -8.75
N HIS A 445 -5.14 6.07 -7.53
CA HIS A 445 -5.09 6.88 -6.32
C HIS A 445 -3.63 7.20 -5.95
N LEU A 446 -3.37 8.49 -5.69
CA LEU A 446 -2.09 9.01 -5.25
C LEU A 446 -2.26 9.79 -3.95
N SER A 447 -1.34 9.58 -3.01
CA SER A 447 -1.23 10.40 -1.81
C SER A 447 0.20 10.89 -1.63
N ILE A 448 0.36 12.16 -1.28
CA ILE A 448 1.65 12.75 -0.92
C ILE A 448 1.61 13.17 0.54
N ASP A 449 2.56 12.67 1.32
CA ASP A 449 2.81 13.11 2.69
C ASP A 449 3.62 14.41 2.66
N LEU A 450 2.98 15.55 3.00
CA LEU A 450 3.55 16.88 2.83
C LEU A 450 4.58 17.22 3.91
N LEU A 451 4.38 16.72 5.14
CA LEU A 451 5.35 16.86 6.23
C LEU A 451 6.66 16.16 5.85
N ARG A 452 6.56 14.91 5.40
CA ARG A 452 7.71 14.13 4.95
C ARG A 452 8.37 14.77 3.73
N LEU A 453 7.59 15.29 2.79
CA LEU A 453 8.10 15.95 1.60
C LEU A 453 8.93 17.19 1.95
N LYS A 454 8.45 18.02 2.88
CA LYS A 454 9.17 19.22 3.33
C LYS A 454 10.51 18.86 3.98
N TRP A 455 10.50 17.85 4.85
CA TRP A 455 11.71 17.32 5.46
C TRP A 455 12.68 16.77 4.40
N ALA A 456 12.18 15.97 3.45
CA ALA A 456 13.00 15.36 2.39
C ALA A 456 13.60 16.40 1.44
N ALA A 457 12.84 17.44 1.10
CA ALA A 457 13.32 18.56 0.30
C ALA A 457 14.53 19.26 0.97
N SER A 458 14.45 19.50 2.29
CA SER A 458 15.54 20.06 3.08
C SER A 458 16.80 19.19 3.06
N VAL A 459 16.65 17.89 3.34
CA VAL A 459 17.78 16.94 3.38
C VAL A 459 18.49 16.79 2.03
N HIS A 460 17.73 16.82 0.94
CA HIS A 460 18.28 16.69 -0.41
C HIS A 460 18.68 18.04 -1.05
N GLY A 461 18.56 19.17 -0.34
CA GLY A 461 18.96 20.47 -0.86
C GLY A 461 18.12 20.93 -2.06
N THR A 462 16.82 20.65 -2.04
CA THR A 462 15.86 21.06 -3.08
C THR A 462 14.64 21.74 -2.45
N THR A 463 13.68 22.18 -3.27
CA THR A 463 12.46 22.86 -2.82
C THR A 463 11.22 22.06 -3.21
N VAL A 464 10.16 22.18 -2.41
CA VAL A 464 8.85 21.59 -2.73
C VAL A 464 8.36 22.05 -4.10
N ALA A 465 8.57 23.32 -4.45
CA ALA A 465 8.21 23.88 -5.75
C ALA A 465 8.98 23.22 -6.92
N ALA A 466 10.27 22.93 -6.76
CA ALA A 466 11.06 22.24 -7.79
C ALA A 466 10.59 20.79 -7.98
N ILE A 467 10.33 20.09 -6.86
CA ILE A 467 9.77 18.73 -6.87
C ILE A 467 8.42 18.70 -7.59
N GLN A 468 7.50 19.57 -7.17
CA GLN A 468 6.17 19.68 -7.77
C GLN A 468 6.28 19.97 -9.27
N LYS A 469 7.09 20.94 -9.67
CA LYS A 469 7.26 21.32 -11.09
C LYS A 469 7.73 20.15 -11.95
N ALA A 470 8.74 19.40 -11.48
CA ALA A 470 9.24 18.23 -12.18
C ALA A 470 8.22 17.08 -12.24
N PHE A 471 7.49 16.85 -11.15
CA PHE A 471 6.48 15.80 -11.06
C PHE A 471 5.27 16.09 -11.95
N VAL A 472 4.74 17.31 -11.92
CA VAL A 472 3.62 17.74 -12.78
C VAL A 472 4.00 17.67 -14.26
N ALA A 473 5.24 18.03 -14.62
CA ALA A 473 5.71 17.89 -16.00
C ALA A 473 5.77 16.42 -16.44
N ALA A 474 6.13 15.49 -15.55
CA ALA A 474 6.07 14.05 -15.83
C ALA A 474 4.64 13.54 -15.98
N LEU A 475 3.70 14.02 -15.15
CA LEU A 475 2.28 13.70 -15.27
C LEU A 475 1.68 14.24 -16.57
N ARG A 476 2.05 15.46 -16.98
CA ARG A 476 1.62 16.02 -18.28
C ARG A 476 2.14 15.21 -19.46
N ASP A 477 3.38 14.75 -19.40
CA ASP A 477 3.92 13.87 -20.44
C ASP A 477 3.19 12.53 -20.51
N LEU A 478 2.76 11.98 -19.36
CA LEU A 478 1.88 10.81 -19.33
C LEU A 478 0.53 11.13 -19.98
N GLY A 479 -0.08 12.27 -19.66
CA GLY A 479 -1.40 12.63 -20.16
C GLY A 479 -1.47 13.13 -21.61
N GLU A 480 -0.37 13.63 -22.14
CA GLU A 480 -0.23 14.07 -23.54
C GLU A 480 0.29 12.95 -24.46
N GLY A 481 0.39 11.71 -23.98
CA GLY A 481 0.89 10.58 -24.77
C GLY A 481 2.38 10.66 -25.13
N ARG A 482 3.19 11.40 -24.36
CA ARG A 482 4.65 11.47 -24.53
C ARG A 482 5.40 10.43 -23.70
N LEU A 483 4.68 9.73 -22.82
CA LEU A 483 5.20 8.72 -21.93
C LEU A 483 4.30 7.48 -21.98
N ALA A 484 4.84 6.37 -22.48
CA ALA A 484 4.14 5.10 -22.50
C ALA A 484 4.27 4.35 -21.16
N LEU A 485 3.24 3.56 -20.85
CA LEU A 485 3.14 2.70 -19.69
C LEU A 485 2.85 1.27 -20.16
N GLY A 486 3.70 0.32 -19.73
CA GLY A 486 3.55 -1.10 -20.07
C GLY A 486 4.53 -1.58 -21.14
N ALA A 487 4.21 -2.72 -21.74
CA ALA A 487 5.02 -3.37 -22.75
C ALA A 487 4.80 -2.76 -24.14
N ARG A 488 5.75 -3.00 -25.06
CA ARG A 488 5.63 -2.69 -26.50
C ARG A 488 5.40 -1.21 -26.83
N SER A 489 5.96 -0.29 -26.06
CA SER A 489 5.93 1.15 -26.37
C SER A 489 6.47 1.48 -27.77
N THR A 490 7.41 0.70 -28.29
CA THR A 490 7.97 0.83 -29.65
C THR A 490 6.96 0.53 -30.77
N SER A 491 5.87 -0.17 -30.47
CA SER A 491 4.83 -0.53 -31.43
C SER A 491 3.58 0.34 -31.31
N GLY A 492 3.64 1.44 -30.54
CA GLY A 492 2.50 2.34 -30.35
C GLY A 492 1.56 1.95 -29.20
N ASN A 493 1.93 0.96 -28.38
CA ASN A 493 1.13 0.49 -27.25
C ASN A 493 1.42 1.26 -25.96
N GLY A 494 0.45 1.27 -25.04
CA GLY A 494 0.64 1.78 -23.69
C GLY A 494 0.60 3.31 -23.56
N PHE A 495 0.03 4.02 -24.53
CA PHE A 495 -0.18 5.47 -24.41
C PHE A 495 -1.56 5.76 -23.82
N PHE A 496 -1.59 6.67 -22.85
CA PHE A 496 -2.78 7.05 -22.11
C PHE A 496 -3.03 8.55 -22.26
N ARG A 497 -4.30 8.95 -22.17
CA ARG A 497 -4.68 10.31 -21.80
C ARG A 497 -4.84 10.36 -20.31
N ALA A 498 -4.34 11.41 -19.67
CA ALA A 498 -4.49 11.58 -18.24
C ALA A 498 -5.28 12.86 -17.96
N ASP A 499 -6.32 12.76 -17.14
CA ASP A 499 -6.92 13.92 -16.52
C ASP A 499 -6.21 14.19 -15.20
N ILE A 500 -5.44 15.29 -15.17
CA ILE A 500 -4.60 15.62 -14.02
C ILE A 500 -5.39 16.54 -13.09
N PRO A 501 -5.73 16.05 -11.89
CA PRO A 501 -6.54 16.80 -10.94
C PRO A 501 -5.87 18.13 -10.52
N PRO A 502 -6.64 19.21 -10.30
CA PRO A 502 -6.12 20.53 -9.90
C PRO A 502 -5.24 20.46 -8.66
N GLU A 503 -5.56 19.61 -7.69
CA GLU A 503 -4.83 19.40 -6.44
C GLU A 503 -3.35 19.07 -6.68
N LEU A 504 -3.02 18.36 -7.77
CA LEU A 504 -1.63 18.04 -8.13
C LEU A 504 -0.91 19.21 -8.81
N THR A 505 -1.65 20.10 -9.47
CA THR A 505 -1.11 21.16 -10.34
C THR A 505 -1.09 22.55 -9.70
N THR A 506 -1.97 22.82 -8.74
CA THR A 506 -1.95 24.02 -7.91
C THR A 506 -0.85 23.91 -6.85
N ALA A 507 -0.32 25.05 -6.40
CA ALA A 507 0.76 25.06 -5.41
C ALA A 507 0.41 24.19 -4.19
N TRP A 508 1.30 23.24 -3.87
CA TRP A 508 1.04 22.34 -2.74
C TRP A 508 1.05 23.12 -1.43
N PRO A 509 0.08 22.86 -0.53
CA PRO A 509 -0.04 23.63 0.70
C PRO A 509 1.19 23.42 1.58
N GLU A 510 1.59 24.48 2.29
CA GLU A 510 2.56 24.37 3.37
C GLU A 510 1.93 23.52 4.48
N PRO A 511 2.61 22.47 4.97
CA PRO A 511 2.10 21.69 6.09
C PRO A 511 1.97 22.60 7.32
N ALA A 512 0.95 22.33 8.14
CA ALA A 512 0.85 22.97 9.44
C ALA A 512 2.15 22.71 10.23
N SER A 513 2.62 23.71 10.98
CA SER A 513 3.76 23.47 11.87
C SER A 513 3.38 22.32 12.80
N PRO A 514 4.28 21.32 13.03
CA PRO A 514 3.96 20.20 13.91
C PRO A 514 3.44 20.76 15.22
N GLN A 515 2.27 20.26 15.66
CA GLN A 515 1.66 20.70 16.91
C GLN A 515 2.69 20.52 18.01
N LEU A 516 3.31 21.64 18.41
CA LEU A 516 4.22 21.72 19.54
C LEU A 516 3.34 21.50 20.77
N GLU A 517 3.22 20.25 21.22
CA GLU A 517 2.81 19.99 22.60
C GLU A 517 3.85 20.64 23.50
N ALA A 518 3.52 21.83 23.99
CA ALA A 518 4.13 22.43 25.16
C ALA A 518 3.33 21.95 26.38
N ALA A 519 3.82 20.90 27.05
CA ALA A 519 3.75 20.65 28.50
C ALA A 519 4.16 19.20 28.79
#